data_AF-A0A973W301-F1
#
_entry.id   AF-A0A973W301-F1
#
_cell.length_a   1.000
_cell.length_b   1.000
_cell.length_c   1.000
_cell.angle_alpha   90.00
_cell.angle_beta   90.00
_cell.angle_gamma   90.00
#
_symmetry.space_group_name_H-M   'P 1'
#
loop_
_entity.id
_entity.type
_entity.pdbx_description
1 polymer ?
#
loop_
_entity_poly.entity_id
_entity_poly.type
_entity_poly.pdbx_seq_one_letter_code
_entity_poly.pdbx_strand_id
1 'polypeptide(L)'
;MPSRLLWFLSFPVLAVLSGCGDQLECDSIETRKAVLQTVSDDHRNPLVNYAAKESTAKPTPENSKPQYLLGEKIVTTATSKDKRTVQCSGGISVSVGNIKASKEVEFTVQKSTDGKIAVSVAPFQF
;
A
#
# COMPACT_ATOMS: atom_id res chain seq x y z
N MET A 1 6.29 43.14 -57.05
CA MET A 1 7.34 42.10 -57.05
C MET A 1 8.67 42.77 -56.73
N PRO A 2 9.56 42.16 -55.91
CA PRO A 2 9.31 41.09 -54.92
C PRO A 2 8.41 41.67 -53.77
N SER A 3 8.39 41.33 -52.48
CA SER A 3 8.97 40.29 -51.58
C SER A 3 7.84 39.80 -50.64
N ARG A 4 7.85 38.72 -49.84
CA ARG A 4 8.85 37.78 -49.27
C ARG A 4 9.76 38.26 -48.13
N LEU A 5 9.25 38.23 -46.89
CA LEU A 5 9.84 37.40 -45.81
C LEU A 5 8.83 37.24 -44.64
N LEU A 6 8.12 36.11 -44.56
CA LEU A 6 7.39 35.72 -43.34
C LEU A 6 8.34 34.93 -42.45
N TRP A 7 9.03 35.61 -41.54
CA TRP A 7 10.16 35.04 -40.81
C TRP A 7 9.78 34.61 -39.40
N PHE A 8 9.55 33.30 -39.25
CA PHE A 8 9.75 32.48 -38.04
C PHE A 8 9.10 32.97 -36.72
N LEU A 9 7.91 32.45 -36.41
CA LEU A 9 7.45 32.25 -35.02
C LEU A 9 6.87 30.83 -34.82
N SER A 10 7.60 29.83 -35.32
CA SER A 10 7.36 28.42 -35.00
C SER A 10 7.83 28.15 -33.56
N PHE A 11 7.02 28.49 -32.56
CA PHE A 11 7.24 28.03 -31.19
C PHE A 11 7.23 26.49 -31.19
N PRO A 12 8.33 25.80 -30.83
CA PRO A 12 8.21 24.44 -30.37
C PRO A 12 7.47 24.52 -29.03
N VAL A 13 6.19 24.14 -29.02
CA VAL A 13 5.51 23.81 -27.76
C VAL A 13 6.22 22.56 -27.24
N LEU A 14 7.26 22.80 -26.44
CA LEU A 14 7.88 21.79 -25.60
C LEU A 14 6.83 21.36 -24.59
N ALA A 15 5.98 20.42 -25.03
CA ALA A 15 5.15 19.62 -24.18
C ALA A 15 6.09 18.79 -23.31
N VAL A 16 6.57 19.42 -22.23
CA VAL A 16 7.25 18.75 -21.14
C VAL A 16 6.21 17.84 -20.51
N LEU A 17 6.09 16.65 -21.08
CA LEU A 17 5.53 15.47 -20.43
C LEU A 17 6.45 15.17 -19.25
N SER A 18 6.28 15.96 -18.17
CA SER A 18 6.76 15.62 -16.84
C SER A 18 6.03 14.34 -16.45
N GLY A 19 6.64 13.20 -16.81
CA GLY A 19 6.10 11.89 -16.47
C GLY A 19 5.77 11.89 -14.99
N CYS A 20 4.53 11.51 -14.67
CA CYS A 20 4.09 11.41 -13.29
C CYS A 20 5.04 10.42 -12.61
N GLY A 21 5.95 10.92 -11.77
CA GLY A 21 7.08 10.13 -11.32
C GLY A 21 6.57 8.94 -10.51
N ASP A 22 7.13 7.75 -10.75
CA ASP A 22 6.77 6.51 -10.04
C ASP A 22 7.22 6.54 -8.56
N GLN A 23 6.74 7.53 -7.81
CA GLN A 23 7.05 7.77 -6.41
C GLN A 23 6.54 6.60 -5.58
N LEU A 24 7.34 6.17 -4.61
CA LEU A 24 6.95 5.08 -3.73
C LEU A 24 6.00 5.63 -2.67
N GLU A 25 4.73 5.22 -2.74
CA GLU A 25 3.67 5.72 -1.88
C GLU A 25 3.13 4.63 -0.95
N CYS A 26 3.00 4.98 0.33
CA CYS A 26 2.41 4.12 1.36
C CYS A 26 0.95 3.74 1.07
N ASP A 27 0.22 4.57 0.31
CA ASP A 27 -1.22 4.46 0.12
C ASP A 27 -1.66 3.97 -1.27
N SER A 28 -0.71 3.64 -2.16
CA SER A 28 -1.00 3.14 -3.50
C SER A 28 -1.77 1.81 -3.47
N ILE A 29 -2.50 1.49 -4.54
CA ILE A 29 -3.28 0.24 -4.64
C ILE A 29 -2.36 -0.99 -4.59
N GLU A 30 -1.17 -0.90 -5.19
CA GLU A 30 -0.13 -1.92 -5.15
C GLU A 30 0.38 -2.13 -3.73
N THR A 31 0.71 -1.04 -3.01
CA THR A 31 1.16 -1.10 -1.62
C THR A 31 0.07 -1.67 -0.71
N ARG A 32 -1.16 -1.16 -0.78
CA ARG A 32 -2.32 -1.66 0.00
C ARG A 32 -2.55 -3.16 -0.25
N LYS A 33 -2.47 -3.62 -1.50
CA LYS A 33 -2.60 -5.04 -1.85
C LYS A 33 -1.44 -5.87 -1.32
N ALA A 34 -0.21 -5.41 -1.43
CA ALA A 34 0.98 -6.12 -0.96
C ALA A 34 1.03 -6.22 0.58
N VAL A 35 0.57 -5.19 1.31
CA VAL A 35 0.35 -5.25 2.77
C VAL A 35 -0.69 -6.32 3.10
N LEU A 36 -1.87 -6.27 2.49
CA LEU A 36 -2.93 -7.25 2.75
C LEU A 36 -2.48 -8.69 2.48
N GLN A 37 -1.78 -8.93 1.38
CA GLN A 37 -1.20 -10.24 1.04
C GLN A 37 -0.17 -10.70 2.09
N THR A 38 0.75 -9.82 2.48
CA THR A 38 1.80 -10.11 3.48
C THR A 38 1.18 -10.47 4.85
N VAL A 39 0.07 -9.80 5.21
CA VAL A 39 -0.64 -10.04 6.48
C VAL A 39 -1.55 -11.29 6.40
N SER A 40 -2.08 -11.63 5.22
CA SER A 40 -2.90 -12.85 5.02
C SER A 40 -2.09 -14.13 5.00
N ASP A 41 -0.85 -14.06 4.51
CA ASP A 41 0.00 -15.23 4.30
C ASP A 41 0.77 -15.63 5.58
N ASP A 42 0.81 -14.76 6.60
CA ASP A 42 1.29 -15.15 7.94
C ASP A 42 0.27 -16.04 8.67
N HIS A 43 0.44 -17.35 8.54
CA HIS A 43 -0.35 -18.34 9.27
C HIS A 43 -0.18 -18.30 10.80
N ARG A 44 0.72 -17.46 11.35
CA ARG A 44 0.89 -17.25 12.80
C ARG A 44 0.35 -15.89 13.25
N ASN A 45 -0.35 -15.16 12.38
CA ASN A 45 -0.82 -13.80 12.62
C ASN A 45 -1.60 -13.68 13.96
N PRO A 46 -1.08 -12.96 14.96
CA PRO A 46 -1.68 -12.88 16.29
C PRO A 46 -3.05 -12.19 16.30
N LEU A 47 -3.33 -11.29 15.34
CA LEU A 47 -4.63 -10.62 15.22
C LEU A 47 -5.72 -11.62 14.79
N VAL A 48 -5.40 -12.58 13.92
CA VAL A 48 -6.30 -13.69 13.55
C VAL A 48 -6.43 -14.68 14.70
N ASN A 49 -5.33 -15.06 15.34
CA ASN A 49 -5.36 -16.02 16.45
C ASN A 49 -6.22 -15.50 17.61
N TYR A 50 -6.17 -14.20 17.91
CA TYR A 50 -7.09 -13.54 18.84
C TYR A 50 -8.54 -13.59 18.32
N ALA A 51 -8.81 -13.12 17.09
CA ALA A 51 -10.16 -13.06 16.55
C ALA A 51 -10.85 -14.43 16.45
N ALA A 52 -10.09 -15.49 16.15
CA ALA A 52 -10.57 -16.87 16.11
C ALA A 52 -10.82 -17.43 17.53
N LYS A 53 -9.92 -17.15 18.49
CA LYS A 53 -10.03 -17.64 19.88
C LYS A 53 -11.26 -17.07 20.61
N GLU A 54 -11.55 -15.78 20.41
CA GLU A 54 -12.72 -15.13 21.04
C GLU A 54 -14.03 -15.36 20.25
N SER A 55 -13.97 -16.04 19.10
CA SER A 55 -15.14 -16.24 18.24
C SER A 55 -16.12 -17.27 18.82
N THR A 56 -17.39 -16.88 18.92
CA THR A 56 -18.48 -17.74 19.44
C THR A 56 -19.49 -18.13 18.36
N ALA A 57 -19.32 -17.63 17.13
CA ALA A 57 -20.10 -18.04 15.97
C ALA A 57 -19.84 -19.50 15.59
N LYS A 58 -20.89 -20.19 15.11
CA LYS A 58 -20.71 -21.51 14.48
C LYS A 58 -19.94 -21.34 13.17
N PRO A 59 -18.89 -22.14 12.90
CA PRO A 59 -18.15 -22.10 11.64
C PRO A 59 -19.04 -22.38 10.42
N THR A 60 -19.01 -21.48 9.45
CA THR A 60 -19.56 -21.62 8.09
C THR A 60 -18.45 -21.38 7.06
N PRO A 61 -18.59 -21.82 5.80
CA PRO A 61 -17.59 -21.55 4.74
C PRO A 61 -17.30 -20.06 4.50
N GLU A 62 -18.21 -19.18 4.92
CA GLU A 62 -18.16 -17.72 4.74
C GLU A 62 -17.45 -17.02 5.91
N ASN A 63 -17.68 -17.49 7.16
CA ASN A 63 -17.18 -16.86 8.37
C ASN A 63 -15.90 -17.50 8.95
N SER A 64 -15.54 -18.71 8.48
CA SER A 64 -14.33 -19.43 8.88
C SER A 64 -13.06 -18.91 8.18
N LYS A 65 -13.21 -18.09 7.14
CA LYS A 65 -12.09 -17.45 6.44
C LYS A 65 -11.84 -16.06 7.04
N PRO A 66 -10.61 -15.76 7.50
CA PRO A 66 -10.29 -14.42 8.01
C PRO A 66 -10.49 -13.35 6.93
N GLN A 67 -11.28 -12.32 7.24
CA GLN A 67 -11.55 -11.20 6.34
C GLN A 67 -10.72 -9.98 6.77
N TYR A 68 -9.61 -9.73 6.07
CA TYR A 68 -8.71 -8.62 6.35
C TYR A 68 -9.19 -7.32 5.69
N LEU A 69 -9.14 -6.22 6.46
CA LEU A 69 -9.44 -4.86 5.99
C LEU A 69 -8.36 -3.90 6.49
N LEU A 70 -7.66 -3.27 5.55
CA LEU A 70 -6.72 -2.19 5.79
C LEU A 70 -7.50 -0.85 5.85
N GLY A 71 -7.08 0.06 6.72
CA GLY A 71 -7.78 1.31 6.98
C GLY A 71 -7.80 2.28 5.79
N GLU A 72 -8.74 3.21 5.82
CA GLU A 72 -8.85 4.26 4.79
C GLU A 72 -7.64 5.20 4.79
N LYS A 73 -7.05 5.46 5.97
CA LYS A 73 -5.88 6.32 6.14
C LYS A 73 -4.62 5.50 6.40
N ILE A 74 -3.63 5.67 5.53
CA ILE A 74 -2.24 5.27 5.74
C ILE A 74 -1.38 6.54 5.77
N VAL A 75 -0.34 6.58 6.60
CA VAL A 75 0.59 7.71 6.72
C VAL A 75 2.03 7.26 6.47
N THR A 76 2.78 8.03 5.70
CA THR A 76 4.24 7.88 5.60
C THR A 76 4.87 8.43 6.88
N THR A 77 5.58 7.58 7.62
CA THR A 77 6.28 7.94 8.87
C THR A 77 7.73 8.34 8.62
N ALA A 78 8.40 7.74 7.62
CA ALA A 78 9.74 8.13 7.18
C ALA A 78 9.98 7.78 5.70
N THR A 79 10.96 8.44 5.08
CA THR A 79 11.39 8.21 3.68
C THR A 79 12.91 8.19 3.61
N SER A 80 13.50 7.22 2.89
CA SER A 80 14.94 7.13 2.67
C SER A 80 15.46 8.25 1.76
N LYS A 81 16.77 8.57 1.89
CA LYS A 81 17.41 9.63 1.10
C LYS A 81 17.36 9.39 -0.42
N ASP A 82 17.30 8.13 -0.85
CA ASP A 82 17.16 7.72 -2.25
C ASP A 82 15.70 7.58 -2.73
N LYS A 83 14.73 7.81 -1.85
CA LYS A 83 13.28 7.64 -2.06
C LYS A 83 12.85 6.22 -2.48
N ARG A 84 13.71 5.20 -2.32
CA ARG A 84 13.39 3.79 -2.62
C ARG A 84 12.83 3.01 -1.45
N THR A 85 12.86 3.57 -0.25
CA THR A 85 12.25 2.97 0.95
C THR A 85 11.38 4.00 1.65
N VAL A 86 10.15 3.61 1.99
CA VAL A 86 9.28 4.38 2.88
C VAL A 86 8.83 3.51 4.05
N GLN A 87 8.77 4.11 5.24
CA GLN A 87 8.11 3.53 6.39
C GLN A 87 6.71 4.13 6.48
N CYS A 88 5.75 3.28 6.83
CA CYS A 88 4.33 3.58 6.80
C CYS A 88 3.67 3.09 8.09
N SER A 89 2.64 3.79 8.55
CA SER A 89 1.67 3.27 9.53
C SER A 89 0.26 3.34 8.95
N GLY A 90 -0.59 2.38 9.29
CA GLY A 90 -2.02 2.42 9.05
C GLY A 90 -2.79 1.59 10.07
N GLY A 91 -4.12 1.75 10.12
CA GLY A 91 -4.96 0.81 10.84
C GLY A 91 -5.14 -0.48 10.03
N ILE A 92 -5.16 -1.64 10.67
CA ILE A 92 -5.60 -2.90 10.06
C ILE A 92 -6.55 -3.64 10.99
N SER A 93 -7.47 -4.39 10.38
CA SER A 93 -8.42 -5.22 11.10
C SER A 93 -8.65 -6.55 10.40
N VAL A 94 -9.07 -7.56 11.17
CA VAL A 94 -9.50 -8.85 10.64
C VAL A 94 -10.76 -9.32 11.36
N SER A 95 -11.69 -9.86 10.58
CA SER A 95 -12.92 -10.47 11.10
C SER A 95 -12.84 -12.00 10.99
N VAL A 96 -13.25 -12.71 12.04
CA VAL A 96 -13.39 -14.18 12.10
C VAL A 96 -14.67 -14.52 12.87
N GLY A 97 -15.58 -15.26 12.24
CA GLY A 97 -16.91 -15.54 12.83
C GLY A 97 -17.68 -14.25 13.13
N ASN A 98 -17.97 -14.00 14.42
CA ASN A 98 -18.64 -12.79 14.92
C ASN A 98 -17.69 -11.75 15.54
N ILE A 99 -16.37 -11.98 15.52
CA ILE A 99 -15.38 -11.10 16.15
C ILE A 99 -14.60 -10.33 15.09
N LYS A 100 -14.37 -9.03 15.36
CA LYS A 100 -13.43 -8.18 14.61
C LYS A 100 -12.32 -7.70 15.55
N ALA A 101 -11.09 -8.06 15.25
CA ALA A 101 -9.90 -7.54 15.93
C ALA A 101 -9.27 -6.42 15.08
N SER A 102 -8.73 -5.38 15.72
CA SER A 102 -8.08 -4.23 15.03
C SER A 102 -6.85 -3.75 15.79
N LYS A 103 -5.80 -3.37 15.06
CA LYS A 103 -4.53 -2.81 15.58
C LYS A 103 -3.98 -1.78 14.61
N GLU A 104 -3.06 -0.94 15.08
CA GLU A 104 -2.14 -0.22 14.20
C GLU A 104 -1.11 -1.20 13.63
N VAL A 105 -0.71 -0.99 12.37
CA VAL A 105 0.33 -1.78 11.69
C VAL A 105 1.38 -0.85 11.10
N GLU A 106 2.61 -1.01 11.57
CA GLU A 106 3.79 -0.43 10.92
C GLU A 106 4.29 -1.37 9.82
N PHE A 107 4.67 -0.80 8.68
CA PHE A 107 5.26 -1.56 7.58
C PHE A 107 6.26 -0.73 6.79
N THR A 108 7.25 -1.42 6.22
CA THR A 108 8.24 -0.83 5.33
C THR A 108 7.95 -1.26 3.90
N VAL A 109 7.95 -0.31 2.97
CA VAL A 109 7.76 -0.53 1.54
C VAL A 109 9.08 -0.19 0.84
N GLN A 110 9.56 -1.07 -0.03
CA GLN A 110 10.84 -0.93 -0.74
C GLN A 110 10.62 -1.10 -2.24
N LYS A 111 11.23 -0.23 -3.06
CA LYS A 111 11.21 -0.30 -4.52
C LYS A 111 12.55 -0.78 -5.06
N SER A 112 12.52 -1.96 -5.67
CA SER A 112 13.67 -2.61 -6.29
C SER A 112 14.10 -1.90 -7.58
N THR A 113 15.32 -2.17 -8.06
CA THR A 113 15.88 -1.55 -9.27
C THR A 113 15.17 -1.94 -10.56
N ASP A 114 14.39 -3.01 -10.55
CA ASP A 114 13.49 -3.44 -11.62
C ASP A 114 12.07 -2.85 -11.51
N GLY A 115 11.87 -1.92 -10.57
CA GLY A 115 10.60 -1.26 -10.30
C GLY A 115 9.66 -2.01 -9.36
N LYS A 116 9.93 -3.27 -9.01
CA LYS A 116 9.03 -4.07 -8.16
C LYS A 116 8.99 -3.54 -6.72
N ILE A 117 7.79 -3.58 -6.13
CA ILE A 117 7.57 -3.25 -4.72
C ILE A 117 7.68 -4.52 -3.87
N ALA A 118 8.45 -4.43 -2.79
CA ALA A 118 8.44 -5.38 -1.68
C ALA A 118 7.88 -4.72 -0.42
N VAL A 119 7.11 -5.46 0.37
CA VAL A 119 6.56 -4.99 1.65
C VAL A 119 7.10 -5.87 2.78
N SER A 120 7.31 -5.28 3.95
CA SER A 120 7.69 -5.98 5.17
C SER A 120 6.92 -5.39 6.34
N VAL A 121 6.08 -6.19 6.98
CA VAL A 121 5.20 -5.79 8.08
C VAL A 121 5.90 -6.01 9.42
N ALA A 122 5.81 -5.04 10.33
CA ALA A 122 6.34 -5.19 11.68
C ALA A 122 5.47 -6.17 12.51
N PRO A 123 6.07 -7.03 13.36
CA PRO A 123 5.31 -7.93 14.22
C PRO A 123 4.38 -7.15 15.17
N PHE A 124 3.10 -7.49 15.17
CA PHE A 124 2.13 -6.89 16.09
C PHE A 124 2.50 -7.16 17.56
N GLN A 125 2.62 -6.10 18.34
CA GLN A 125 2.78 -6.18 19.79
C GLN A 125 1.41 -6.18 20.48
N PHE A 126 1.21 -7.04 21.48
CA PHE A 126 -0.03 -7.23 22.23
C PHE A 126 0.23 -7.21 23.73
#